data_AF-A0A059WTW1-F1
#
_entry.id   AF-A0A059WTW1-F1
#
_cell.length_a   1.000
_cell.length_b   1.000
_cell.length_c   1.000
_cell.angle_alpha   90.00
_cell.angle_beta   90.00
_cell.angle_gamma   90.00
#
_symmetry.space_group_name_H-M   'P 1'
#
loop_
_entity.id
_entity.type
_entity.pdbx_description
1 polymer ?
#
loop_
_entity_poly.entity_id
_entity_poly.type
_entity_poly.pdbx_seq_one_letter_code
_entity_poly.pdbx_strand_id
1 'polypeptide(L)'
;MASDGSTTLYSNSGLSTGVTLPAGGGSWSNVSDVHMKENFTPVDGEELLERLRAVPISSWNYKTQDSKIRHIGPMAQDFAAAFNVGEDNRHIASIDPDGVALAGVQALDSRTNNQQLKIEVLQKENAELKERLNRLEQLLLKDKQ
;
A
#
# COMPACT_ATOMS: atom_id res chain seq x y z
N MET A 1 24.47 -2.85 24.50
CA MET A 1 24.61 -1.44 24.08
C MET A 1 26.09 -1.18 23.88
N ALA A 2 26.47 -0.61 22.74
CA ALA A 2 27.85 -0.20 22.47
C ALA A 2 28.18 1.13 23.16
N SER A 3 29.46 1.47 23.22
CA SER A 3 29.95 2.69 23.88
C SER A 3 29.46 3.99 23.23
N ASP A 4 29.02 3.93 21.97
CA ASP A 4 28.41 5.04 21.24
C ASP A 4 26.89 5.15 21.49
N GLY A 5 26.31 4.28 22.32
CA GLY A 5 24.88 4.24 22.63
C GLY A 5 24.04 3.43 21.65
N SER A 6 24.63 2.88 20.58
CA SER A 6 23.90 2.01 19.65
C SER A 6 23.51 0.68 20.31
N THR A 7 22.42 0.09 19.84
CA THR A 7 21.94 -1.22 20.29
C THR A 7 21.50 -2.07 19.11
N THR A 8 22.11 -3.24 18.97
CA THR A 8 21.71 -4.24 17.98
C THR A 8 21.19 -5.50 18.67
N LEU A 9 20.08 -6.03 18.17
CA LEU A 9 19.47 -7.28 18.58
C LEU A 9 19.42 -8.20 17.36
N TYR A 10 20.18 -9.30 17.40
CA TYR A 10 20.08 -10.36 16.40
C TYR A 10 19.18 -11.47 16.93
N SER A 11 18.27 -11.95 16.08
CA SER A 11 17.36 -13.07 16.39
C SER A 11 17.94 -14.42 15.95
N ASN A 12 19.11 -14.44 15.32
CA ASN A 12 19.80 -15.66 14.92
C ASN A 12 21.31 -15.59 15.16
N SER A 13 21.95 -16.77 15.26
CA SER A 13 23.40 -16.88 15.48
C SER A 13 24.25 -16.47 14.27
N GLY A 14 23.66 -16.47 13.07
CA GLY A 14 24.32 -16.05 11.83
C GLY A 14 24.39 -14.55 11.63
N LEU A 15 23.81 -13.74 12.53
CA LEU A 15 23.76 -12.28 12.46
C LEU A 15 23.11 -11.75 11.16
N SER A 16 22.23 -12.55 10.54
CA SER A 16 21.56 -12.21 9.28
C SER A 16 20.14 -11.69 9.48
N THR A 17 19.58 -11.84 10.69
CA THR A 17 18.25 -11.31 11.04
C THR A 17 18.32 -10.55 12.36
N GLY A 18 17.78 -9.33 12.37
CA GLY A 18 17.82 -8.48 13.56
C GLY A 18 17.43 -7.04 13.31
N VAL A 19 17.55 -6.24 14.36
CA VAL A 19 17.27 -4.80 14.37
C VAL A 19 18.40 -4.04 15.05
N THR A 20 18.69 -2.84 14.54
CA THR A 20 19.68 -1.92 15.10
C THR A 20 19.02 -0.58 15.41
N LEU A 21 19.17 -0.09 16.62
CA LEU A 21 19.01 1.31 16.98
C LEU A 21 20.38 1.99 16.83
N PRO A 22 20.62 2.81 15.80
CA PRO A 22 21.90 3.46 15.61
C PRO A 22 22.16 4.51 16.70
N ALA A 23 23.43 4.83 16.95
CA ALA A 23 23.82 5.89 17.87
C ALA A 23 23.16 7.22 17.47
N GLY A 24 22.45 7.84 18.40
CA GLY A 24 21.69 9.08 18.14
C GLY A 24 20.42 8.91 17.29
N GLY A 25 20.03 7.67 16.95
CA GLY A 25 18.81 7.37 16.20
C GLY A 25 17.54 7.37 17.06
N GLY A 26 16.41 7.69 16.44
CA GLY A 26 15.08 7.67 17.08
C GLY A 26 14.21 6.46 16.73
N SER A 27 14.70 5.54 15.90
CA SER A 27 13.92 4.41 15.37
C SER A 27 14.80 3.18 15.15
N TRP A 28 14.15 2.01 15.09
CA TRP A 28 14.78 0.76 14.71
C TRP A 28 15.06 0.70 13.21
N SER A 29 16.22 0.16 12.84
CA SER A 29 16.59 -0.22 11.48
C SER A 29 16.63 -1.75 11.37
N ASN A 30 15.74 -2.32 10.55
CA ASN A 30 15.71 -3.77 10.29
C ASN A 30 16.80 -4.17 9.29
N VAL A 31 17.36 -5.38 9.42
CA VAL A 31 18.18 -5.97 8.34
C VAL A 31 17.31 -6.13 7.09
N SER A 32 17.74 -5.55 5.97
CA SER A 32 16.95 -5.52 4.73
C SER A 32 17.77 -5.67 3.45
N ASP A 33 19.02 -6.17 3.57
CA ASP A 33 19.90 -6.43 2.44
C ASP A 33 19.32 -7.50 1.50
N VAL A 34 19.40 -7.29 0.19
CA VAL A 34 18.96 -8.25 -0.84
C VAL A 34 19.71 -9.57 -0.75
N HIS A 35 20.98 -9.55 -0.33
CA HIS A 35 21.80 -10.75 -0.16
C HIS A 35 21.41 -11.59 1.07
N MET A 36 20.55 -11.04 1.94
CA MET A 36 19.99 -11.73 3.11
C MET A 36 18.55 -12.20 2.86
N LYS A 37 18.05 -12.08 1.62
CA LYS A 37 16.69 -12.44 1.21
C LYS A 37 16.74 -13.32 -0.03
N GLU A 38 15.74 -14.17 -0.18
CA GLU A 38 15.63 -15.09 -1.30
C GLU A 38 14.16 -15.33 -1.66
N ASN A 39 13.91 -16.08 -2.74
CA ASN A 39 12.55 -16.44 -3.20
C ASN A 39 11.66 -15.24 -3.56
N PHE A 40 12.25 -14.20 -4.17
CA PHE A 40 11.54 -13.00 -4.59
C PHE A 40 10.43 -13.33 -5.59
N THR A 41 9.20 -12.93 -5.25
CA THR A 41 8.04 -12.97 -6.15
C THR A 41 7.48 -11.55 -6.26
N PRO A 42 7.17 -11.05 -7.47
CA PRO A 42 6.54 -9.75 -7.61
C PRO A 42 5.14 -9.75 -6.98
N VAL A 43 4.74 -8.60 -6.45
CA VAL A 43 3.41 -8.39 -5.88
C VAL A 43 2.49 -7.84 -6.97
N ASP A 44 1.34 -8.49 -7.20
CA ASP A 44 0.27 -7.92 -8.04
C ASP A 44 -0.43 -6.79 -7.30
N GLY A 45 -0.32 -5.57 -7.83
CA GLY A 45 -0.85 -4.38 -7.19
C GLY A 45 -2.38 -4.32 -7.13
N GLU A 46 -3.08 -4.81 -8.14
CA GLU A 46 -4.55 -4.77 -8.18
C GLU A 46 -5.13 -5.83 -7.24
N GLU A 47 -4.56 -7.03 -7.24
CA GLU A 47 -4.92 -8.07 -6.27
C GLU A 47 -4.63 -7.62 -4.83
N LEU A 48 -3.49 -6.97 -4.60
CA LEU A 48 -3.16 -6.39 -3.29
C LEU A 48 -4.19 -5.35 -2.86
N LEU A 49 -4.62 -4.46 -3.75
CA LEU A 49 -5.65 -3.45 -3.43
C LEU A 49 -7.03 -4.07 -3.19
N GLU A 50 -7.36 -5.18 -3.84
CA GLU A 50 -8.57 -5.97 -3.54
C GLU A 50 -8.53 -6.56 -2.12
N ARG A 51 -7.43 -7.23 -1.78
CA ARG A 51 -7.23 -7.80 -0.43
C ARG A 51 -7.21 -6.73 0.64
N LEU A 52 -6.47 -5.64 0.42
CA LEU A 52 -6.35 -4.52 1.38
C LEU A 52 -7.70 -3.87 1.68
N ARG A 53 -8.58 -3.72 0.67
CA ARG A 53 -9.94 -3.19 0.85
C ARG A 53 -10.80 -4.05 1.79
N ALA A 54 -10.53 -5.34 1.88
CA ALA A 54 -11.26 -6.25 2.76
C ALA A 54 -10.72 -6.27 4.19
N VAL A 55 -9.54 -5.68 4.46
CA VAL A 55 -8.94 -5.67 5.80
C VAL A 55 -9.59 -4.58 6.67
N PRO A 56 -10.25 -4.94 7.79
CA PRO A 56 -10.82 -3.95 8.70
C PRO A 56 -9.72 -3.16 9.41
N ILE A 57 -9.82 -1.83 9.39
CA ILE A 57 -8.98 -0.93 10.18
C ILE A 57 -9.81 -0.38 11.34
N SER A 58 -9.34 -0.60 12.56
CA SER A 58 -10.03 -0.15 13.77
C SER A 58 -9.10 0.71 14.63
N SER A 59 -9.68 1.59 15.45
CA SER A 59 -8.97 2.16 16.59
C SER A 59 -9.13 1.25 17.79
N TRP A 60 -8.06 1.00 18.53
CA TRP A 60 -8.05 0.11 19.70
C TRP A 60 -7.05 0.57 20.75
N ASN A 61 -7.07 -0.06 21.93
CA ASN A 61 -6.06 0.10 22.98
C ASN A 61 -5.69 -1.27 23.54
N TYR A 62 -4.48 -1.43 24.08
CA TYR A 62 -4.16 -2.67 24.80
C TYR A 62 -4.96 -2.75 26.10
N LYS A 63 -5.34 -3.96 26.52
CA LYS A 63 -6.06 -4.19 27.78
C LYS A 63 -5.31 -3.68 29.01
N THR A 64 -3.98 -3.60 28.93
CA THR A 64 -3.08 -3.14 29.99
C THR A 64 -2.77 -1.65 29.91
N GLN A 65 -3.28 -0.94 28.92
CA GLN A 65 -3.11 0.50 28.76
C GLN A 65 -4.32 1.27 29.27
N ASP A 66 -4.09 2.53 29.63
CA ASP A 66 -5.18 3.48 29.87
C ASP A 66 -6.07 3.57 28.62
N SER A 67 -7.39 3.55 28.82
CA SER A 67 -8.40 3.62 27.75
C SER A 67 -8.28 4.84 26.82
N LYS A 68 -7.62 5.91 27.27
CA LYS A 68 -7.37 7.14 26.49
C LYS A 68 -6.26 6.98 25.46
N ILE A 69 -5.35 6.00 25.63
CA ILE A 69 -4.29 5.72 24.67
C ILE A 69 -4.91 4.96 23.50
N ARG A 70 -4.78 5.48 22.28
CA ARG A 70 -5.35 4.88 21.07
C ARG A 70 -4.27 4.52 20.06
N HIS A 71 -4.39 3.31 19.53
CA HIS A 71 -3.70 2.83 18.34
C HIS A 71 -4.69 2.74 17.19
N ILE A 72 -4.17 2.67 15.97
CA ILE A 72 -4.94 2.43 14.76
C ILE A 72 -4.24 1.34 13.95
N GLY A 73 -5.01 0.37 13.47
CA GLY A 73 -4.49 -0.70 12.64
C GLY A 73 -5.43 -1.88 12.54
N PRO A 74 -5.06 -2.88 11.72
CA PRO A 74 -5.79 -4.13 11.62
C PRO A 74 -5.55 -5.03 12.83
N MET A 75 -6.41 -6.01 13.00
CA MET A 75 -6.11 -7.17 13.85
C MET A 75 -5.22 -8.15 13.07
N ALA A 76 -4.33 -8.86 13.76
CA ALA A 76 -3.40 -9.81 13.14
C ALA A 76 -4.11 -10.93 12.36
N GLN A 77 -5.27 -11.38 12.84
CA GLN A 77 -6.03 -12.45 12.21
C GLN A 77 -6.58 -12.04 10.85
N ASP A 78 -7.13 -10.83 10.75
CA ASP A 78 -7.68 -10.29 9.50
C ASP A 78 -6.55 -10.00 8.51
N PHE A 79 -5.41 -9.48 9.00
CA PHE A 79 -4.23 -9.23 8.17
C PHE A 79 -3.64 -10.53 7.62
N ALA A 80 -3.51 -11.56 8.46
CA ALA A 80 -3.06 -12.89 8.05
C ALA A 80 -4.05 -13.55 7.08
N ALA A 81 -5.36 -13.38 7.26
CA ALA A 81 -6.36 -13.90 6.33
C ALA A 81 -6.25 -13.24 4.93
N ALA A 82 -5.88 -11.97 4.86
CA ALA A 82 -5.75 -11.24 3.59
C ALA A 82 -4.40 -11.48 2.88
N PHE A 83 -3.29 -11.52 3.64
CA PHE A 83 -1.95 -11.52 3.05
C PHE A 83 -1.14 -12.79 3.35
N ASN A 84 -1.46 -13.50 4.44
CA ASN A 84 -0.78 -14.73 4.87
C ASN A 84 0.76 -14.58 4.91
N VAL A 85 1.23 -13.47 5.50
CA VAL A 85 2.64 -13.16 5.74
C VAL A 85 2.94 -13.15 7.24
N GLY A 86 4.23 -13.16 7.58
CA GLY A 86 4.69 -13.24 8.97
C GLY A 86 4.76 -14.68 9.49
N GLU A 87 4.95 -14.80 10.80
CA GLU A 87 5.23 -16.08 11.48
C GLU A 87 3.95 -16.77 12.00
N ASP A 88 2.92 -15.99 12.33
CA ASP A 88 1.63 -16.47 12.83
C ASP A 88 0.49 -15.46 12.57
N ASN A 89 -0.72 -15.77 13.04
CA ASN A 89 -1.90 -14.89 12.90
C ASN A 89 -2.23 -14.09 14.18
N ARG A 90 -1.28 -13.96 15.11
CA ARG A 90 -1.42 -13.23 16.38
C ARG A 90 -0.51 -12.01 16.45
N HIS A 91 0.49 -11.96 15.59
CA HIS A 91 1.43 -10.86 15.47
C HIS A 91 1.42 -10.31 14.05
N ILE A 92 1.77 -9.02 13.94
CA ILE A 92 2.04 -8.38 12.66
C ILE A 92 3.47 -7.88 12.76
N ALA A 93 4.36 -8.38 11.90
CA ALA A 93 5.69 -7.80 11.80
C ALA A 93 5.54 -6.39 11.22
N SER A 94 6.13 -5.37 11.83
CA SER A 94 5.91 -3.98 11.42
C SER A 94 6.31 -3.71 9.97
N ILE A 95 7.20 -4.51 9.40
CA ILE A 95 7.62 -4.43 8.00
C ILE A 95 6.52 -4.84 7.01
N ASP A 96 5.57 -5.69 7.42
CA ASP A 96 4.56 -6.22 6.50
C ASP A 96 3.50 -5.17 6.13
N PRO A 97 2.89 -4.43 7.09
CA PRO A 97 2.01 -3.31 6.75
C PRO A 97 2.72 -2.21 5.95
N ASP A 98 4.01 -1.95 6.22
CA ASP A 98 4.80 -0.98 5.47
C ASP A 98 4.96 -1.42 4.00
N GLY A 99 5.27 -2.69 3.77
CA GLY A 99 5.35 -3.27 2.43
C GLY A 99 4.01 -3.23 1.70
N VAL A 100 2.92 -3.59 2.37
CA VAL A 100 1.55 -3.51 1.82
C VAL A 100 1.18 -2.06 1.48
N ALA A 101 1.54 -1.10 2.34
CA ALA A 101 1.27 0.31 2.10
C ALA A 101 2.04 0.84 0.87
N LEU A 102 3.33 0.54 0.75
CA LEU A 102 4.15 0.96 -0.39
C LEU A 102 3.64 0.36 -1.71
N ALA A 103 3.37 -0.93 -1.74
CA ALA A 103 2.82 -1.60 -2.92
C ALA A 103 1.41 -1.07 -3.27
N GLY A 104 0.59 -0.79 -2.26
CA GLY A 104 -0.72 -0.17 -2.43
C GLY A 104 -0.63 1.23 -3.05
N VAL A 105 0.30 2.07 -2.61
CA VAL A 105 0.52 3.40 -3.19
C VAL A 105 0.95 3.29 -4.66
N GLN A 106 1.87 2.38 -5.01
CA GLN A 106 2.29 2.16 -6.39
C GLN A 106 1.13 1.70 -7.29
N ALA A 107 0.29 0.79 -6.78
CA ALA A 107 -0.89 0.31 -7.48
C ALA A 107 -1.92 1.42 -7.69
N LEU A 108 -2.16 2.26 -6.69
CA LEU A 108 -3.05 3.41 -6.79
C LEU A 108 -2.55 4.47 -7.78
N ASP A 109 -1.24 4.76 -7.81
CA ASP A 109 -0.65 5.66 -8.80
C ASP A 109 -0.87 5.13 -10.22
N SER A 110 -0.58 3.84 -10.44
CA SER A 110 -0.81 3.17 -11.73
C SER A 110 -2.27 3.25 -12.16
N ARG A 111 -3.20 2.97 -11.25
CA ARG A 111 -4.64 3.05 -11.51
C ARG A 111 -5.08 4.49 -11.83
N THR A 112 -4.58 5.47 -11.09
CA THR A 112 -4.88 6.89 -11.29
C THR A 112 -4.42 7.36 -12.66
N ASN A 113 -3.20 7.02 -13.06
CA ASN A 113 -2.65 7.35 -14.38
C ASN A 113 -3.47 6.70 -15.51
N ASN A 114 -3.84 5.43 -15.36
CA ASN A 114 -4.69 4.73 -16.34
C ASN A 114 -6.08 5.37 -16.46
N GLN A 115 -6.67 5.78 -15.34
CA GLN A 115 -7.96 6.47 -15.33
C GLN A 115 -7.85 7.85 -16.00
N GLN A 116 -6.77 8.60 -15.76
CA GLN A 116 -6.53 9.89 -16.38
C GLN A 116 -6.42 9.78 -17.91
N LEU A 117 -5.67 8.80 -18.43
CA LEU A 117 -5.58 8.54 -19.87
C LEU A 117 -6.95 8.20 -20.47
N LYS A 118 -7.75 7.39 -19.77
CA LYS A 118 -9.10 7.04 -20.23
C LYS A 118 -10.02 8.27 -20.27
N ILE A 119 -9.92 9.16 -19.27
CA ILE A 119 -10.67 10.41 -19.24
C ILE A 119 -10.30 11.29 -20.44
N GLU A 120 -9.02 11.42 -20.77
CA GLU A 120 -8.56 12.22 -21.91
C GLU A 120 -9.09 11.68 -23.25
N VAL A 121 -9.04 10.36 -23.44
CA VAL A 121 -9.61 9.70 -24.63
C VAL A 121 -11.11 9.96 -24.72
N LEU A 122 -11.86 9.73 -23.63
CA LEU A 122 -13.30 9.93 -23.61
C LEU A 122 -13.69 11.41 -23.82
N GLN A 123 -12.90 12.36 -23.31
CA GLN A 123 -13.13 13.79 -23.54
C GLN A 123 -12.96 14.15 -25.01
N LYS A 124 -11.93 13.61 -25.67
CA LYS A 124 -11.72 13.80 -27.11
C LYS A 124 -12.86 13.22 -27.93
N GLU A 125 -13.25 11.97 -27.68
CA GLU A 125 -14.38 11.33 -28.37
C GLU A 125 -15.69 12.11 -28.16
N ASN A 126 -15.93 12.59 -26.94
CA ASN A 126 -17.12 13.39 -26.62
C ASN A 126 -17.14 14.72 -27.40
N ALA A 127 -15.99 15.40 -27.53
CA ALA A 127 -15.87 16.61 -28.33
C ALA A 127 -16.16 16.35 -29.81
N GLU A 128 -15.58 15.29 -30.39
CA GLU A 128 -15.81 14.90 -31.78
C GLU A 128 -17.28 14.54 -32.05
N LEU A 129 -17.92 13.81 -31.14
CA LEU A 129 -19.33 13.46 -31.23
C LEU A 129 -20.24 14.70 -31.15
N LYS A 130 -19.95 15.63 -30.24
CA LYS A 130 -20.67 16.91 -30.13
C LYS A 130 -20.57 17.73 -31.41
N GLU A 131 -19.39 17.81 -32.02
CA GLU A 131 -19.25 18.50 -33.30
C GLU A 131 -20.04 17.84 -34.42
N ARG A 132 -20.01 16.50 -34.51
CA ARG A 132 -20.78 15.76 -35.51
C ARG A 132 -22.28 15.98 -35.32
N LEU A 133 -22.76 15.97 -34.09
CA LEU A 133 -24.15 16.22 -33.75
C LEU A 133 -24.57 17.63 -34.17
N ASN A 134 -23.78 18.65 -33.80
CA ASN A 134 -24.04 20.04 -34.22
C ASN A 134 -24.08 20.18 -35.76
N ARG A 135 -23.17 19.52 -36.49
CA ARG A 135 -23.18 19.53 -37.96
C ARG A 135 -24.45 18.90 -38.53
N LEU A 136 -24.90 17.78 -37.99
CA LEU A 136 -26.13 17.11 -38.42
C LEU A 136 -27.36 17.96 -38.12
N GLU A 137 -27.44 18.58 -36.94
CA GLU A 137 -28.52 19.49 -36.57
C GLU A 137 -28.59 20.69 -37.53
N GLN A 138 -27.45 21.27 -37.90
CA GLN A 138 -27.41 22.36 -38.89
C GLN A 138 -27.89 21.94 -40.28
N LEU A 139 -27.56 20.72 -40.74
CA LEU A 139 -28.03 20.20 -42.02
C LEU A 139 -29.55 19.99 -42.01
N LEU A 140 -30.09 19.37 -40.96
CA LEU A 140 -31.53 19.15 -40.80
C LEU A 140 -32.34 20.44 -40.73
N LEU A 141 -31.76 21.52 -40.21
CA LEU A 141 -32.40 22.84 -40.20
C LEU A 141 -32.40 23.50 -41.58
N LYS A 142 -31.36 23.29 -42.39
CA LYS A 142 -31.28 23.81 -43.77
C LYS A 142 -32.26 23.11 -44.70
N ASP A 143 -32.44 21.80 -44.57
CA ASP A 143 -33.36 21.02 -45.42
C ASP A 143 -34.86 21.32 -45.15
N LYS A 144 -35.17 22.05 -44.08
CA LYS A 144 -36.54 22.47 -43.72
C LYS A 144 -36.91 23.89 -44.20
N GLN A 145 -35.96 24.65 -44.75
CA GLN A 145 -36.19 25.98 -45.33
C GLN A 145 -36.36 25.89 -46.85
#